data_AF-A0A1H0P0U1-F1
#
_entry.id   AF-A0A1H0P0U1-F1
#
_cell.length_a   1.000
_cell.length_b   1.000
_cell.length_c   1.000
_cell.angle_alpha   90.00
_cell.angle_beta   90.00
_cell.angle_gamma   90.00
#
_symmetry.space_group_name_H-M   'P 1'
#
loop_
_entity.id
_entity.type
_entity.pdbx_description
1 polymer ?
#
loop_
_entity_poly.entity_id
_entity_poly.type
_entity_poly.pdbx_seq_one_letter_code
_entity_poly.pdbx_strand_id
1 'polypeptide(L)'
;MIMRGSGEDAHIGPVRWNGLTRGGARMLVREEPSSAVRRATDALIAAGFSDGGDAFATAIRESGSEWTAHDVRLGDVAKSWKRGVVEFFAEGTGLEFFPKFWRGATPTVVVACARQIDEGTELLVYPHYSVRGGADRNDAAPLVRQAVQGLSDAYGASGALVSSEKLLAIKNDGSPASQAVVREVLGWR
;
A
#
# COMPACT_ATOMS: atom_id res chain seq x y z
N MET A 1 -13.14 -9.05 4.01
CA MET A 1 -12.71 -8.18 5.13
C MET A 1 -13.84 -7.21 5.41
N ILE A 2 -14.24 -7.05 6.67
CA ILE A 2 -15.23 -6.02 7.05
C ILE A 2 -14.43 -4.82 7.53
N MET A 3 -14.52 -3.71 6.79
CA MET A 3 -13.80 -2.47 7.04
C MET A 3 -14.81 -1.33 7.17
N ARG A 4 -14.54 -0.37 8.06
CA ARG A 4 -15.28 0.89 8.16
C ARG A 4 -14.29 2.05 8.14
N GLY A 5 -14.63 3.15 7.48
CA GLY A 5 -13.68 4.24 7.25
C GLY A 5 -12.67 3.91 6.13
N SER A 6 -11.78 4.85 5.85
CA SER A 6 -10.75 4.79 4.81
C SER A 6 -9.51 5.54 5.26
N GLY A 7 -8.35 5.23 4.65
CA GLY A 7 -7.09 5.91 4.94
C GLY A 7 -6.69 5.82 6.41
N GLU A 8 -6.36 6.96 7.01
CA GLU A 8 -5.94 7.08 8.42
C GLU A 8 -7.01 6.62 9.43
N ASP A 9 -8.29 6.71 9.07
CA ASP A 9 -9.41 6.36 9.94
C ASP A 9 -9.99 4.96 9.64
N ALA A 10 -9.25 4.11 8.93
CA ALA A 10 -9.65 2.74 8.64
C ALA A 10 -9.75 1.86 9.91
N HIS A 11 -10.92 1.26 10.13
CA HIS A 11 -11.20 0.28 11.18
C HIS A 11 -11.52 -1.09 10.59
N ILE A 12 -11.03 -2.15 11.23
CA ILE A 12 -11.14 -3.52 10.74
C ILE A 12 -11.90 -4.38 11.76
N GLY A 13 -12.98 -5.02 11.31
CA GLY A 13 -13.76 -5.95 12.12
C GLY A 13 -12.99 -7.26 12.43
N PRO A 14 -13.51 -8.10 13.34
CA PRO A 14 -12.77 -9.24 13.93
C PRO A 14 -12.45 -10.40 12.98
N VAL A 15 -12.84 -10.31 11.70
CA VAL A 15 -12.59 -11.37 10.71
C VAL A 15 -11.09 -11.42 10.38
N ARG A 16 -10.44 -12.49 10.87
CA ARG A 16 -9.03 -12.79 10.64
C ARG A 16 -8.81 -13.18 9.17
N TRP A 17 -8.05 -12.38 8.44
CA TRP A 17 -7.52 -12.83 7.15
C TRP A 17 -6.17 -13.54 7.39
N ASN A 18 -6.20 -14.87 7.45
CA ASN A 18 -5.00 -15.71 7.56
C ASN A 18 -4.37 -16.06 6.20
N GLY A 19 -4.86 -15.47 5.10
CA GLY A 19 -4.38 -15.77 3.75
C GLY A 19 -3.14 -14.97 3.38
N LEU A 20 -1.97 -15.63 3.40
CA LEU A 20 -0.75 -15.26 2.67
C LEU A 20 -1.14 -14.72 1.27
N THR A 21 -0.64 -13.56 0.85
CA THR A 21 0.77 -13.35 0.53
C THR A 21 1.19 -11.91 0.80
N ARG A 22 2.29 -11.75 1.55
CA ARG A 22 3.08 -10.52 1.52
C ARG A 22 3.56 -10.28 0.10
N GLY A 23 3.65 -9.02 -0.30
CA GLY A 23 4.22 -8.67 -1.58
C GLY A 23 3.46 -7.60 -2.34
N GLY A 24 4.11 -7.10 -3.37
CA GLY A 24 3.59 -6.17 -4.33
C GLY A 24 3.37 -6.83 -5.69
N ALA A 25 3.28 -5.98 -6.71
CA ALA A 25 3.26 -6.40 -8.10
C ALA A 25 4.23 -5.56 -8.93
N ARG A 26 4.78 -6.21 -9.95
CA ARG A 26 5.47 -5.57 -11.08
C ARG A 26 4.62 -5.80 -12.31
N MET A 27 4.40 -4.75 -13.08
CA MET A 27 3.74 -4.81 -14.37
C MET A 27 4.60 -4.12 -15.41
N LEU A 28 4.57 -4.65 -16.62
CA LEU A 28 5.07 -3.94 -17.79
C LEU A 28 3.87 -3.48 -18.59
N VAL A 29 3.74 -2.16 -18.78
CA VAL A 29 2.57 -1.54 -19.43
C VAL A 29 2.99 -0.60 -20.55
N ARG A 30 2.10 -0.43 -21.53
CA ARG A 30 2.23 0.54 -22.63
C ARG A 30 1.52 1.85 -22.28
N GLU A 31 1.98 2.51 -21.23
CA GLU A 31 1.47 3.80 -20.75
C GLU A 31 2.64 4.60 -20.21
N GLU A 32 2.62 5.92 -20.31
CA GLU A 32 3.69 6.78 -19.80
C GLU A 32 3.82 6.67 -18.26
N PRO A 33 5.04 6.72 -17.67
CA PRO A 33 5.27 6.48 -16.25
C PRO A 33 4.39 7.28 -15.28
N SER A 34 4.20 8.58 -15.49
CA SER A 34 3.37 9.42 -14.61
C SER A 34 1.89 9.03 -14.68
N SER A 35 1.41 8.66 -15.86
CA SER A 35 0.05 8.15 -16.06
C SER A 35 -0.16 6.80 -15.39
N ALA A 36 0.83 5.90 -15.48
CA ALA A 36 0.80 4.60 -14.85
C ALA A 36 0.79 4.69 -13.31
N VAL A 37 1.61 5.59 -12.74
CA VAL A 37 1.61 5.87 -11.29
C VAL A 37 0.28 6.45 -10.85
N ARG A 38 -0.25 7.46 -11.55
CA ARG A 38 -1.56 8.05 -11.21
C ARG A 38 -2.66 7.00 -11.19
N ARG A 39 -2.74 6.16 -12.24
CA ARG A 39 -3.73 5.08 -12.30
C ARG A 39 -3.58 4.09 -11.14
N ALA A 40 -2.35 3.76 -10.77
CA ALA A 40 -2.08 2.87 -9.64
C ALA A 40 -2.53 3.49 -8.31
N THR A 41 -2.20 4.76 -8.09
CA THR A 41 -2.63 5.56 -6.93
C THR A 41 -4.16 5.63 -6.85
N ASP A 42 -4.84 5.95 -7.96
CA ASP A 42 -6.30 6.03 -8.01
C ASP A 42 -6.95 4.68 -7.65
N ALA A 43 -6.40 3.57 -8.14
CA ALA A 43 -6.88 2.23 -7.81
C ALA A 43 -6.69 1.89 -6.33
N LEU A 44 -5.59 2.32 -5.71
CA LEU A 44 -5.34 2.14 -4.28
C LEU A 44 -6.27 3.03 -3.45
N ILE A 45 -6.47 4.29 -3.82
CA ILE A 45 -7.42 5.19 -3.14
C ILE A 45 -8.84 4.62 -3.22
N ALA A 46 -9.25 4.12 -4.40
CA ALA A 46 -10.53 3.45 -4.58
C ALA A 46 -10.67 2.16 -3.74
N ALA A 47 -9.55 1.48 -3.45
CA ALA A 47 -9.51 0.34 -2.54
C ALA A 47 -9.54 0.74 -1.04
N GLY A 48 -9.43 2.02 -0.71
CA GLY A 48 -9.60 2.54 0.66
C GLY A 48 -8.33 3.09 1.31
N PHE A 49 -7.25 3.30 0.56
CA PHE A 49 -6.08 4.05 1.02
C PHE A 49 -6.33 5.57 0.95
N SER A 50 -5.59 6.35 1.73
CA SER A 50 -5.51 7.81 1.60
C SER A 50 -4.27 8.23 0.84
N ASP A 51 -4.35 9.35 0.14
CA ASP A 51 -3.21 9.99 -0.53
C ASP A 51 -2.11 10.37 0.49
N GLY A 52 -0.85 10.05 0.20
CA GLY A 52 0.32 10.42 1.00
C GLY A 52 0.79 11.87 0.80
N GLY A 53 0.26 12.56 -0.21
CA GLY A 53 0.62 13.92 -0.61
C GLY A 53 1.86 14.00 -1.50
N ASP A 54 2.26 15.21 -1.88
CA ASP A 54 3.29 15.43 -2.91
C ASP A 54 4.74 15.38 -2.39
N ALA A 55 4.94 15.25 -1.08
CA ALA A 55 6.27 15.34 -0.46
C ALA A 55 7.20 14.21 -0.95
N PHE A 56 6.68 12.99 -1.03
CA PHE A 56 7.44 11.83 -1.50
C PHE A 56 7.79 11.96 -2.98
N ALA A 57 6.79 12.25 -3.81
CA ALA A 57 6.97 12.47 -5.25
C ALA A 57 7.99 13.58 -5.53
N THR A 58 7.93 14.67 -4.75
CA THR A 58 8.85 15.80 -4.85
C THR A 58 10.28 15.38 -4.49
N ALA A 59 10.48 14.68 -3.37
CA ALA A 59 11.81 14.21 -2.95
C ALA A 59 12.44 13.26 -3.98
N ILE A 60 11.66 12.31 -4.52
CA ILE A 60 12.15 11.39 -5.57
C ILE A 60 12.57 12.16 -6.82
N ARG A 61 11.76 13.12 -7.28
CA ARG A 61 12.09 13.97 -8.43
C ARG A 61 13.33 14.84 -8.17
N GLU A 62 13.44 15.46 -7.00
CA GLU A 62 14.58 16.33 -6.63
C GLU A 62 15.90 15.57 -6.49
N SER A 63 15.85 14.25 -6.20
CA SER A 63 17.03 13.39 -6.21
C SER A 63 17.56 13.05 -7.62
N GLY A 64 16.86 13.48 -8.68
CA GLY A 64 17.23 13.16 -10.06
C GLY A 64 16.93 11.71 -10.46
N SER A 65 16.03 11.04 -9.73
CA SER A 65 15.63 9.67 -10.01
C SER A 65 14.91 9.56 -11.35
N GLU A 66 15.20 8.51 -12.11
CA GLU A 66 14.47 8.14 -13.34
C GLU A 66 13.06 7.62 -13.06
N TRP A 67 12.74 7.38 -11.78
CA TRP A 67 11.45 6.90 -11.35
C TRP A 67 10.49 8.05 -11.05
N THR A 68 9.26 7.91 -11.53
CA THR A 68 8.11 8.61 -10.96
C THR A 68 7.56 7.79 -9.80
N ALA A 69 7.18 8.42 -8.69
CA ALA A 69 6.67 7.69 -7.53
C ALA A 69 5.61 8.49 -6.77
N HIS A 70 4.70 7.76 -6.12
CA HIS A 70 3.67 8.29 -5.23
C HIS A 70 3.42 7.31 -4.10
N ASP A 71 3.15 7.80 -2.89
CA ASP A 71 2.79 6.98 -1.75
C ASP A 71 1.31 7.13 -1.38
N VAL A 72 0.71 6.04 -0.91
CA VAL A 72 -0.62 6.02 -0.29
C VAL A 72 -0.56 5.29 1.04
N ARG A 73 -1.49 5.62 1.94
CA ARG A 73 -1.41 5.23 3.35
C ARG A 73 -2.70 4.59 3.83
N LEU A 74 -2.54 3.66 4.76
CA LEU A 74 -3.64 3.00 5.47
C LEU A 74 -3.33 2.99 6.95
N GLY A 75 -4.31 3.36 7.77
CA GLY A 75 -4.16 3.47 9.23
C GLY A 75 -3.29 4.65 9.65
N ASP A 76 -3.29 4.93 10.95
CA ASP A 76 -2.55 6.03 11.57
C ASP A 76 -1.66 5.49 12.69
N VAL A 77 -0.33 5.70 12.56
CA VAL A 77 0.70 5.22 13.50
C VAL A 77 0.51 5.82 14.90
N ALA A 78 0.13 7.09 15.00
CA ALA A 78 -0.03 7.78 16.28
C ALA A 78 -1.33 7.37 16.98
N LYS A 79 -2.40 7.12 16.21
CA LYS A 79 -3.67 6.61 16.75
C LYS A 79 -3.61 5.12 17.11
N SER A 80 -2.85 4.30 16.38
CA SER A 80 -2.74 2.85 16.69
C SER A 80 -2.03 2.62 18.03
N TRP A 81 -1.01 3.42 18.36
CA TRP A 81 -0.26 3.28 19.63
C TRP A 81 -1.11 3.58 20.87
N LYS A 82 -1.94 4.62 20.84
CA LYS A 82 -2.86 4.95 21.95
C LYS A 82 -3.97 3.91 22.15
N ARG A 83 -4.30 3.12 21.12
CA ARG A 83 -5.43 2.18 21.12
C ARG A 83 -5.04 0.72 21.33
N GLY A 84 -3.78 0.34 21.13
CA GLY A 84 -3.27 -0.98 21.57
C GLY A 84 -3.48 -1.23 23.06
N VAL A 85 -3.50 -0.18 23.89
CA VAL A 85 -3.88 -0.25 25.31
C VAL A 85 -5.37 -0.60 25.48
N VAL A 86 -6.26 -0.06 24.65
CA VAL A 86 -7.71 -0.32 24.71
C VAL A 86 -8.05 -1.72 24.18
N GLU A 87 -7.36 -2.16 23.12
CA GLU A 87 -7.52 -3.50 22.53
C GLU A 87 -7.15 -4.60 23.54
N PHE A 88 -6.09 -4.42 24.33
CA PHE A 88 -5.72 -5.31 25.43
C PHE A 88 -6.84 -5.48 26.48
N PHE A 89 -7.61 -4.43 26.74
CA PHE A 89 -8.75 -4.50 27.69
C PHE A 89 -10.03 -5.09 27.08
N ALA A 90 -10.15 -5.10 25.75
CA ALA A 90 -11.36 -5.57 25.06
C ALA A 90 -11.24 -7.04 24.59
N GLU A 91 -10.03 -7.56 24.43
CA GLU A 91 -9.78 -8.94 23.98
C GLU A 91 -10.42 -9.96 24.96
N GLY A 92 -11.26 -10.86 24.43
CA GLY A 92 -11.94 -11.90 25.22
C GLY A 92 -13.23 -11.47 25.93
N THR A 93 -13.71 -10.24 25.73
CA THR A 93 -14.93 -9.71 26.38
C THR A 93 -16.18 -9.71 25.49
N GLY A 94 -16.06 -10.05 24.20
CA GLY A 94 -17.15 -9.96 23.21
C GLY A 94 -17.44 -8.54 22.72
N LEU A 95 -16.76 -7.51 23.25
CA LEU A 95 -16.89 -6.12 22.79
C LEU A 95 -16.33 -5.89 21.37
N GLU A 96 -15.47 -6.79 20.91
CA GLU A 96 -14.87 -6.84 19.56
C GLU A 96 -15.89 -6.93 18.41
N PHE A 97 -17.14 -7.35 18.68
CA PHE A 97 -18.22 -7.36 17.69
C PHE A 97 -18.92 -6.00 17.51
N PHE A 98 -18.72 -5.05 18.43
CA PHE A 98 -19.30 -3.72 18.33
C PHE A 98 -18.36 -2.78 17.55
N PRO A 99 -18.85 -2.06 16.51
CA PRO A 99 -18.03 -1.20 15.64
C PRO A 99 -17.20 -0.14 16.35
N LYS A 100 -17.61 0.28 17.55
CA LYS A 100 -16.90 1.27 18.37
C LYS A 100 -15.56 0.77 18.92
N PHE A 101 -15.39 -0.55 19.00
CA PHE A 101 -14.17 -1.21 19.50
C PHE A 101 -13.39 -1.91 18.40
N TRP A 102 -13.75 -1.72 17.12
CA TRP A 102 -12.95 -2.22 16.02
C TRP A 102 -11.58 -1.56 16.03
N ARG A 103 -10.54 -2.39 15.89
CA ARG A 103 -9.16 -1.92 15.88
C ARG A 103 -8.88 -1.07 14.65
N GLY A 104 -7.94 -0.13 14.80
CA GLY A 104 -7.38 0.56 13.64
C GLY A 104 -6.63 -0.41 12.74
N ALA A 105 -6.62 -0.17 11.43
CA ALA A 105 -5.81 -0.94 10.50
C ALA A 105 -4.32 -0.85 10.85
N THR A 106 -3.56 -1.94 10.65
CA THR A 106 -2.10 -1.90 10.74
C THR A 106 -1.56 -0.78 9.83
N PRO A 107 -0.82 0.20 10.38
CA PRO A 107 -0.25 1.27 9.57
C PRO A 107 0.57 0.70 8.42
N THR A 108 0.19 1.07 7.19
CA THR A 108 0.83 0.58 5.97
C THR A 108 1.01 1.74 5.00
N VAL A 109 2.22 1.88 4.47
CA VAL A 109 2.51 2.71 3.29
C VAL A 109 2.58 1.80 2.08
N VAL A 110 1.97 2.19 0.97
CA VAL A 110 2.14 1.51 -0.32
C VAL A 110 2.76 2.51 -1.28
N VAL A 111 3.85 2.10 -1.92
CA VAL A 111 4.52 2.89 -2.96
C VAL A 111 4.09 2.39 -4.32
N ALA A 112 3.54 3.28 -5.13
CA ALA A 112 3.40 3.10 -6.56
C ALA A 112 4.52 3.88 -7.26
N CYS A 113 5.36 3.21 -8.04
CA CYS A 113 6.41 3.88 -8.80
C CYS A 113 6.59 3.28 -10.17
N ALA A 114 6.91 4.10 -11.16
CA ALA A 114 7.14 3.65 -12.52
C ALA A 114 8.35 4.33 -13.15
N ARG A 115 8.99 3.64 -14.09
CA ARG A 115 10.03 4.19 -14.95
C ARG A 115 9.86 3.73 -16.38
N GLN A 116 10.42 4.48 -17.31
CA GLN A 116 10.54 4.06 -18.69
C GLN A 116 11.67 3.02 -18.84
N ILE A 117 11.40 1.96 -19.59
CA ILE A 117 12.38 0.98 -20.07
C ILE A 117 12.17 0.74 -21.57
N ASP A 118 13.05 -0.03 -22.21
CA ASP A 118 13.01 -0.28 -23.66
C ASP A 118 11.72 -0.99 -24.09
N GLU A 119 11.20 -1.88 -23.25
CA GLU A 119 10.00 -2.68 -23.53
C GLU A 119 8.68 -1.99 -23.18
N GLY A 120 8.73 -0.78 -22.60
CA GLY A 120 7.57 -0.01 -22.15
C GLY A 120 7.80 0.63 -20.79
N THR A 121 6.80 0.63 -19.93
CA THR A 121 6.91 1.21 -18.59
C THR A 121 6.84 0.13 -17.53
N GLU A 122 7.91 0.04 -16.73
CA GLU A 122 7.93 -0.80 -15.54
C GLU A 122 7.16 -0.09 -14.43
N LEU A 123 6.01 -0.63 -14.04
CA LEU A 123 5.19 -0.18 -12.92
C LEU A 123 5.36 -1.14 -11.74
N LEU A 124 5.70 -0.60 -10.58
CA LEU A 124 5.80 -1.30 -9.31
C LEU A 124 4.74 -0.77 -8.34
N VAL A 125 4.05 -1.67 -7.66
CA VAL A 125 3.17 -1.34 -6.52
C VAL A 125 3.59 -2.23 -5.36
N TYR A 126 4.14 -1.66 -4.29
CA TYR A 126 4.71 -2.45 -3.20
C TYR A 126 4.30 -1.93 -1.80
N PRO A 127 3.78 -2.79 -0.91
CA PRO A 127 3.39 -2.41 0.44
C PRO A 127 4.53 -2.55 1.47
N HIS A 128 4.62 -1.57 2.36
CA HIS A 128 5.49 -1.49 3.53
C HIS A 128 4.64 -1.39 4.80
N TYR A 129 4.49 -2.52 5.49
CA TYR A 129 3.82 -2.58 6.80
C TYR A 129 4.76 -2.07 7.89
N SER A 130 4.26 -1.24 8.81
CA SER A 130 5.04 -0.86 9.98
C SER A 130 4.95 -1.92 11.08
N VAL A 131 6.08 -2.18 11.75
CA VAL A 131 6.12 -3.00 12.98
C VAL A 131 5.62 -2.20 14.19
N ARG A 132 5.63 -0.86 14.11
CA ARG A 132 5.10 0.02 15.16
C ARG A 132 3.57 0.10 15.05
N GLY A 133 2.89 -0.45 16.04
CA GLY A 133 1.43 -0.56 16.06
C GLY A 133 0.91 -1.93 16.50
N GLY A 134 1.80 -2.88 16.82
CA GLY A 134 1.46 -4.10 17.57
C GLY A 134 0.70 -5.18 16.78
N ALA A 135 0.50 -5.00 15.48
CA ALA A 135 -0.23 -5.98 14.67
C ALA A 135 0.72 -6.66 13.67
N ASP A 136 1.06 -7.92 13.92
CA ASP A 136 1.68 -8.85 12.96
C ASP A 136 0.76 -9.17 11.75
N ARG A 137 -0.27 -8.33 11.50
CA ARG A 137 -1.40 -8.60 10.61
C ARG A 137 -1.31 -7.76 9.35
N ASN A 138 -1.33 -8.43 8.21
CA ASN A 138 -1.28 -7.84 6.88
C ASN A 138 -2.68 -7.36 6.45
N ASP A 139 -3.16 -6.33 7.12
CA ASP A 139 -4.51 -5.77 6.92
C ASP A 139 -4.68 -5.10 5.56
N ALA A 140 -3.59 -4.57 5.01
CA ALA A 140 -3.56 -3.96 3.69
C ALA A 140 -3.60 -4.99 2.55
N ALA A 141 -3.17 -6.24 2.78
CA ALA A 141 -3.08 -7.26 1.72
C ALA A 141 -4.32 -7.41 0.84
N PRO A 142 -5.55 -7.56 1.38
CA PRO A 142 -6.74 -7.68 0.55
C PRO A 142 -6.99 -6.42 -0.30
N LEU A 143 -6.72 -5.23 0.24
CA LEU A 143 -6.91 -3.96 -0.48
C LEU A 143 -5.87 -3.79 -1.60
N VAL A 144 -4.59 -4.08 -1.30
CA VAL A 144 -3.51 -4.08 -2.31
C VAL A 144 -3.81 -5.11 -3.40
N ARG A 145 -4.23 -6.33 -3.03
CA ARG A 145 -4.58 -7.37 -3.99
C ARG A 145 -5.74 -6.94 -4.89
N GLN A 146 -6.77 -6.32 -4.31
CA GLN A 146 -7.91 -5.81 -5.08
C GLN A 146 -7.47 -4.73 -6.07
N ALA A 147 -6.68 -3.75 -5.62
CA ALA A 147 -6.17 -2.67 -6.47
C ALA A 147 -5.29 -3.22 -7.61
N VAL A 148 -4.33 -4.09 -7.29
CA VAL A 148 -3.43 -4.73 -8.27
C VAL A 148 -4.20 -5.58 -9.28
N GLN A 149 -5.18 -6.37 -8.84
CA GLN A 149 -6.00 -7.16 -9.75
C GLN A 149 -6.80 -6.26 -10.68
N GLY A 150 -7.46 -5.22 -10.14
CA GLY A 150 -8.21 -4.25 -10.94
C GLY A 150 -7.34 -3.51 -11.95
N LEU A 151 -6.11 -3.14 -11.58
CA LEU A 151 -5.11 -2.57 -12.49
C LEU A 151 -4.77 -3.53 -13.62
N SER A 152 -4.44 -4.78 -13.28
CA SER A 152 -4.09 -5.80 -14.26
C SER A 152 -5.23 -6.08 -15.23
N ASP A 153 -6.47 -6.17 -14.73
CA ASP A 153 -7.66 -6.40 -15.55
C ASP A 153 -7.93 -5.20 -16.47
N ALA A 154 -7.78 -3.97 -15.96
CA ALA A 154 -7.97 -2.75 -16.75
C ALA A 154 -6.94 -2.61 -17.88
N TYR A 155 -5.65 -2.86 -17.60
CA TYR A 155 -4.62 -2.85 -18.64
C TYR A 155 -4.74 -4.04 -19.61
N GLY A 156 -5.21 -5.20 -19.12
CA GLY A 156 -5.50 -6.35 -19.96
C GLY A 156 -6.63 -6.04 -20.95
N ALA A 157 -7.71 -5.43 -20.47
CA ALA A 157 -8.86 -5.05 -21.30
C ALA A 157 -8.51 -4.00 -22.37
N SER A 158 -7.57 -3.10 -22.09
CA SER A 158 -7.09 -2.10 -23.07
C SER A 158 -5.99 -2.61 -24.00
N GLY A 159 -5.48 -3.84 -23.78
CA GLY A 159 -4.33 -4.38 -24.52
C GLY A 159 -3.00 -3.68 -24.21
N ALA A 160 -2.95 -2.87 -23.15
CA ALA A 160 -1.75 -2.15 -22.71
C ALA A 160 -0.88 -2.98 -21.75
N LEU A 161 -1.39 -4.07 -21.18
CA LEU A 161 -0.62 -4.98 -20.34
C LEU A 161 0.31 -5.85 -21.18
N VAL A 162 1.61 -5.74 -20.95
CA VAL A 162 2.63 -6.60 -21.58
C VAL A 162 2.93 -7.81 -20.69
N SER A 163 3.14 -7.58 -19.38
CA SER A 163 3.35 -8.66 -18.41
C SER A 163 2.95 -8.22 -17.00
N SER A 164 2.66 -9.20 -16.14
CA SER A 164 2.40 -8.98 -14.72
C SER A 164 3.10 -10.07 -13.90
N GLU A 165 3.85 -9.65 -12.89
CA GLU A 165 4.58 -10.51 -11.96
C GLU A 165 4.22 -10.13 -10.53
N LYS A 166 4.04 -11.14 -9.68
CA LYS A 166 3.89 -10.96 -8.24
C LYS A 166 5.26 -10.83 -7.57
N LEU A 167 5.47 -9.75 -6.83
CA LEU A 167 6.71 -9.52 -6.09
C LEU A 167 6.55 -9.94 -4.63
N LEU A 168 7.25 -11.00 -4.21
CA LEU A 168 7.25 -11.43 -2.80
C LEU A 168 8.22 -10.62 -1.92
N ALA A 169 9.21 -9.99 -2.54
CA ALA A 169 10.21 -9.14 -1.90
C ALA A 169 10.62 -8.01 -2.86
N ILE A 170 11.05 -6.88 -2.31
CA ILE A 170 11.63 -5.77 -3.05
C ILE A 170 13.14 -5.68 -2.78
N LYS A 171 13.93 -5.45 -3.83
CA LYS A 171 15.38 -5.26 -3.71
C LYS A 171 15.68 -3.79 -3.34
N ASN A 172 16.81 -3.56 -2.69
CA ASN A 172 17.34 -2.21 -2.49
C ASN A 172 18.20 -1.82 -3.68
N ASP A 173 17.58 -1.65 -4.84
CA ASP A 173 18.21 -1.37 -6.14
C ASP A 173 18.06 0.10 -6.57
N GLY A 174 17.68 0.98 -5.63
CA GLY A 174 17.41 2.39 -5.92
C GLY A 174 15.98 2.68 -6.38
N SER A 175 15.12 1.66 -6.51
CA SER A 175 13.69 1.90 -6.73
C SER A 175 13.07 2.66 -5.54
N PRO A 176 12.11 3.58 -5.78
CA PRO A 176 11.39 4.28 -4.72
C PRO A 176 10.61 3.34 -3.79
N ALA A 177 10.20 2.18 -4.29
CA ALA A 177 9.57 1.11 -3.52
C ALA A 177 10.57 0.32 -2.63
N SER A 178 11.87 0.59 -2.70
CA SER A 178 12.84 -0.10 -1.86
C SER A 178 12.70 0.28 -0.39
N GLN A 179 12.95 -0.68 0.51
CA GLN A 179 12.89 -0.44 1.95
C GLN A 179 13.87 0.66 2.40
N ALA A 180 15.03 0.76 1.73
CA ALA A 180 16.02 1.79 2.01
C ALA A 180 15.47 3.21 1.74
N VAL A 181 14.90 3.44 0.55
CA VAL A 181 14.35 4.74 0.15
C VAL A 181 13.13 5.10 0.98
N VAL A 182 12.21 4.16 1.21
CA VAL A 182 11.03 4.38 2.04
C VAL A 182 11.42 4.78 3.47
N ARG A 183 12.44 4.15 4.04
CA ARG A 183 12.94 4.53 5.38
C ARG A 183 13.59 5.91 5.40
N GLU A 184 14.35 6.23 4.36
CA GLU A 184 15.11 7.48 4.27
C GLU A 184 14.19 8.69 4.01
N VAL A 185 13.30 8.57 3.03
CA VAL A 185 12.46 9.67 2.54
C VAL A 185 11.18 9.81 3.35
N LEU A 186 10.52 8.69 3.69
CA LEU A 186 9.25 8.71 4.42
C LEU A 186 9.43 8.50 5.94
N GLY A 187 10.65 8.19 6.41
CA GLY A 187 10.89 7.86 7.82
C GLY A 187 10.22 6.56 8.28
N TRP A 188 9.70 5.75 7.34
CA TRP A 188 8.87 4.59 7.64
C TRP A 188 9.72 3.36 8.01
N ARG A 189 9.42 2.73 9.16
CA ARG A 189 10.20 1.63 9.76
C ARG A 189 9.33 0.46 10.18
#